data_AF-A0A7S0ATN2-F1
#
_entry.id   AF-A0A7S0ATN2-F1
#
_cell.length_a   1.000
_cell.length_b   1.000
_cell.length_c   1.000
_cell.angle_alpha   90.00
_cell.angle_beta   90.00
_cell.angle_gamma   90.00
#
_symmetry.space_group_name_H-M   'P 1'
#
loop_
_entity.id
_entity.type
_entity.pdbx_description
1 polymer ?
#
loop_
_entity_poly.entity_id
_entity_poly.type
_entity_poly.pdbx_seq_one_letter_code
_entity_poly.pdbx_strand_id
1 'polypeptide(L)'
;HIEAQAKCGGQPCKPGNSTEISKCPRTCGGPLLYCAWGEWGPFGECSATCGNGLQGRERRLRTLRLPPAEHMKLGSPRSEGELQMKFALLRGRAQGVERRRLWELAAAWLAGCASLVAALFAVGHFTNWYERSTYQPLLSLVPPSPERTPSRWSRRYLQLELRESSPCGPAESARSPEGTSPTPAAAGGGRELLASKK
;
A
#
# COMPACT_ATOMS: atom_id res chain seq x y z
N HIS A 1 1.74 40.55 64.56
CA HIS A 1 0.64 39.95 65.36
C HIS A 1 0.45 40.78 66.63
N ILE A 2 -0.78 41.19 66.98
CA ILE A 2 -1.04 41.95 68.23
C ILE A 2 -1.41 40.92 69.30
N GLU A 3 -0.51 40.69 70.26
CA GLU A 3 -0.73 39.72 71.34
C GLU A 3 -1.77 40.20 72.36
N ALA A 4 -1.84 41.51 72.61
CA ALA A 4 -2.84 42.13 73.47
C ALA A 4 -3.12 43.58 73.04
N GLN A 5 -4.40 43.98 73.12
CA GLN A 5 -4.84 45.34 72.83
C GLN A 5 -4.59 46.25 74.05
N ALA A 6 -4.27 47.52 73.79
CA ALA A 6 -4.16 48.52 74.86
C ALA A 6 -5.53 48.74 75.53
N LYS A 7 -5.57 48.80 76.87
CA LYS A 7 -6.75 49.13 77.68
C LYS A 7 -6.47 50.35 78.57
N CYS A 8 -7.53 51.06 78.96
CA CYS A 8 -7.49 52.18 79.92
C CYS A 8 -6.49 53.31 79.57
N GLY A 9 -6.39 53.71 78.30
CA GLY A 9 -5.54 54.83 77.88
C GLY A 9 -4.05 54.49 77.70
N GLY A 10 -3.68 53.21 77.68
CA GLY A 10 -2.33 52.77 77.33
C GLY A 10 -1.93 53.18 75.90
N GLN A 11 -0.64 53.42 75.67
CA GLN A 11 -0.14 53.82 74.36
C GLN A 11 -0.30 52.67 73.33
N PRO A 12 -0.64 53.00 72.07
CA PRO A 12 -0.71 51.99 71.01
C PRO A 12 0.67 51.39 70.78
N CYS A 13 0.71 50.12 70.35
CA CYS A 13 1.94 49.49 69.91
C CYS A 13 2.55 50.28 68.74
N LYS A 14 3.88 50.39 68.72
CA LYS A 14 4.59 51.06 67.62
C LYS A 14 4.22 50.35 66.30
N PRO A 15 3.84 51.09 65.25
CA PRO A 15 3.50 50.49 63.97
C PRO A 15 4.72 49.77 63.40
N GLY A 16 4.56 48.48 63.14
CA GLY A 16 5.58 47.61 62.58
C GLY A 16 4.93 46.51 61.74
N ASN A 17 5.75 45.76 61.02
CA ASN A 17 5.25 44.70 60.15
C ASN A 17 4.55 43.62 61.00
N SER A 18 3.28 43.35 60.69
CA SER A 18 2.48 42.37 61.43
C SER A 18 2.80 40.93 61.04
N THR A 19 3.44 40.75 59.88
CA THR A 19 3.85 39.49 59.26
C THR A 19 5.10 39.72 58.41
N GLU A 20 6.05 38.79 58.46
CA GLU A 20 7.21 38.77 57.56
C GLU A 20 7.13 37.51 56.70
N ILE A 21 7.30 37.69 55.38
CA ILE A 21 7.29 36.58 54.42
C ILE A 21 8.68 36.50 53.81
N SER A 22 9.38 35.41 54.08
CA SER A 22 10.66 35.10 53.45
C SER A 22 10.49 33.98 52.43
N LYS A 23 11.43 33.91 51.47
CA LYS A 23 11.47 32.78 50.53
C LYS A 23 11.84 31.52 51.30
N CYS A 24 11.04 30.49 51.15
CA CYS A 24 11.45 29.15 51.59
C CYS A 24 12.69 28.73 50.78
N PRO A 25 13.78 28.26 51.42
CA PRO A 25 14.93 27.71 50.73
C PRO A 25 14.57 26.34 50.15
N ARG A 26 13.79 26.33 49.06
CA ARG A 26 13.49 25.10 48.31
C ARG A 26 14.48 24.98 47.18
N THR A 27 15.35 23.99 47.29
CA THR A 27 16.30 23.63 46.23
C THR A 27 15.56 22.77 45.21
N CYS A 28 14.99 23.40 44.17
CA CYS A 28 14.31 22.68 43.08
C CYS A 28 15.27 22.13 42.01
N GLY A 29 16.57 22.04 42.31
CA GLY A 29 17.63 21.60 41.40
C GLY A 29 18.24 20.24 41.77
N GLY A 30 17.46 19.37 42.41
CA GLY A 30 17.91 18.00 42.68
C GLY A 30 18.19 17.23 41.38
N PRO A 31 18.94 16.11 41.45
CA PRO A 31 19.17 15.28 40.26
C PRO A 31 17.83 14.90 39.62
N LEU A 32 17.75 14.98 38.30
CA LEU A 32 16.56 14.57 37.55
C LEU A 32 16.26 13.10 37.87
N LEU A 33 15.08 12.85 38.44
CA LEU A 33 14.58 11.52 38.72
C LEU A 33 13.49 11.17 37.72
N TYR A 34 13.55 9.93 37.23
CA TYR A 34 12.57 9.36 36.31
C TYR A 34 11.80 8.27 37.03
N CYS A 35 10.54 8.07 36.67
CA CYS A 35 9.74 6.97 37.19
C CYS A 35 9.70 5.83 36.17
N ALA A 36 9.97 4.61 36.63
CA ALA A 36 9.80 3.41 35.84
C ALA A 36 9.07 2.34 36.63
N TRP A 37 8.39 1.46 35.92
CA TRP A 37 7.79 0.29 36.54
C TRP A 37 8.87 -0.71 36.93
N GLY A 38 8.79 -1.23 38.15
CA GLY A 38 9.54 -2.42 38.56
C GLY A 38 8.98 -3.68 37.91
N GLU A 39 9.60 -4.81 38.23
CA GLU A 39 9.13 -6.12 37.79
C GLU A 39 7.74 -6.43 38.33
N TRP A 40 7.01 -7.25 37.58
CA TRP A 40 5.75 -7.81 38.05
C TRP A 40 6.02 -8.73 39.24
N GLY A 41 5.24 -8.56 40.30
CA GLY A 41 5.14 -9.53 41.36
C GLY A 41 4.52 -10.84 40.85
N PRO A 42 4.51 -11.88 41.71
CA PRO A 42 3.84 -13.14 41.38
C PRO A 42 2.35 -12.90 41.15
N PHE A 43 1.73 -13.78 40.35
CA PHE A 43 0.28 -13.83 40.29
C PHE A 43 -0.27 -14.25 41.65
N GLY A 44 -1.34 -13.59 42.08
CA GLY A 44 -2.12 -14.00 43.22
C GLY A 44 -2.95 -15.25 42.92
N GLU A 45 -3.69 -15.70 43.94
CA GLU A 45 -4.56 -16.86 43.81
C GLU A 45 -5.68 -16.62 42.78
N CYS A 46 -6.16 -17.70 42.19
CA CYS A 46 -7.30 -17.64 41.27
C CYS A 46 -8.57 -17.32 42.06
N SER A 47 -9.38 -16.38 41.56
CA SER A 47 -10.66 -16.01 42.19
C SER A 47 -11.68 -17.15 42.26
N ALA A 48 -11.48 -18.22 41.48
CA ALA A 48 -12.33 -19.39 41.46
C ALA A 48 -11.50 -20.66 41.25
N THR A 49 -11.94 -21.77 41.84
CA THR A 49 -11.31 -23.09 41.70
C THR A 49 -11.78 -23.85 40.46
N CYS A 50 -12.91 -23.46 39.87
CA CYS A 50 -13.43 -24.00 38.61
C CYS A 50 -14.13 -22.90 37.78
N GLY A 51 -14.27 -23.12 36.48
CA GLY A 51 -14.88 -22.14 35.57
C GLY A 51 -13.95 -20.96 35.27
N ASN A 52 -14.54 -19.78 35.04
CA ASN A 52 -13.80 -18.57 34.69
C ASN A 52 -13.35 -17.83 35.95
N GLY A 53 -12.07 -17.94 36.29
CA GLY A 53 -11.44 -17.18 37.37
C GLY A 53 -10.50 -16.08 36.85
N LEU A 54 -10.22 -15.10 37.70
CA LEU A 54 -9.28 -14.02 37.45
C LEU A 54 -8.09 -14.14 38.42
N GLN A 55 -6.91 -13.80 37.95
CA GLN A 55 -5.71 -13.67 38.76
C GLN A 55 -5.13 -12.26 38.60
N GLY A 56 -4.92 -11.59 39.73
CA GLY A 56 -4.26 -10.29 39.78
C GLY A 56 -2.76 -10.44 39.96
N ARG A 57 -2.01 -9.44 39.52
CA ARG A 57 -0.60 -9.24 39.89
C ARG A 57 -0.32 -7.74 39.98
N GLU A 58 0.66 -7.38 40.80
CA GLU A 58 1.00 -5.99 41.06
C GLU A 58 2.44 -5.70 40.67
N ARG A 59 2.73 -4.45 40.33
CA ARG A 59 4.10 -3.95 40.14
C ARG A 59 4.21 -2.57 40.76
N ARG A 60 5.36 -2.27 41.37
CA ARG A 60 5.59 -0.98 42.04
C ARG A 60 6.34 -0.02 41.13
N LEU A 61 6.05 1.26 41.28
CA LEU A 61 6.83 2.32 40.64
C LEU A 61 8.18 2.48 41.37
N ARG A 62 9.26 2.63 40.62
CA ARG A 62 10.62 2.86 41.11
C ARG A 62 11.17 4.15 40.51
N THR A 63 11.96 4.88 41.30
CA THR A 63 12.67 6.08 40.84
C THR A 63 14.05 5.73 40.30
N LEU A 64 14.37 6.23 39.12
CA LEU A 64 15.63 6.06 38.40
C LEU A 64 16.35 7.40 38.28
N ARG A 65 17.68 7.38 38.24
CA ARG A 65 18.51 8.59 38.05
C ARG A 65 18.86 8.86 36.58
N LEU A 66 18.48 7.95 35.69
CA LEU A 66 18.75 8.01 34.25
C LEU A 66 17.42 7.89 33.49
N PRO A 67 17.36 8.40 32.25
CA PRO A 67 16.14 8.41 31.46
C PRO A 67 15.70 7.01 30.99
N PRO A 68 14.38 6.70 31.03
CA PRO A 68 13.80 5.36 30.85
C PRO A 68 14.13 4.65 29.51
N ALA A 69 14.63 5.38 28.50
CA ALA A 69 15.02 4.84 27.20
C ALA A 69 16.14 3.79 27.27
N GLU A 70 16.97 3.83 28.32
CA GLU A 70 18.09 2.90 28.48
C GLU A 70 17.71 1.62 29.26
N HIS A 71 16.71 1.71 30.14
CA HIS A 71 16.34 0.67 31.11
C HIS A 71 15.24 -0.27 30.61
N MET A 72 14.42 0.18 29.66
CA MET A 72 13.43 -0.68 29.02
C MET A 72 14.09 -1.81 28.22
N LYS A 73 15.38 -1.69 27.91
CA LYS A 73 16.23 -2.76 27.36
C LYS A 73 16.61 -3.83 28.39
N LEU A 74 16.49 -3.54 29.70
CA LEU A 74 16.99 -4.40 30.79
C LEU A 74 15.89 -5.19 31.51
N GLY A 75 14.61 -4.94 31.23
CA GLY A 75 13.47 -5.55 31.92
C GLY A 75 12.60 -6.50 31.07
N SER A 76 13.01 -6.82 29.84
CA SER A 76 12.38 -7.90 29.07
C SER A 76 13.15 -9.20 29.28
N PRO A 77 12.55 -10.26 29.84
CA PRO A 77 13.17 -11.58 29.91
C PRO A 77 13.31 -12.25 28.53
N ARG A 78 12.95 -11.57 27.43
CA ARG A 78 13.42 -11.93 26.10
C ARG A 78 14.48 -10.92 25.69
N SER A 79 15.71 -11.40 25.56
CA SER A 79 16.73 -10.68 24.82
C SER A 79 16.10 -10.22 23.49
N GLU A 80 16.28 -8.94 23.15
CA GLU A 80 15.79 -8.37 21.89
C GLU A 80 16.14 -9.30 20.69
N GLY A 81 17.31 -9.96 20.74
CA GLY A 81 17.73 -10.98 19.78
C GLY A 81 16.85 -12.24 19.71
N GLU A 82 16.37 -12.79 20.83
CA GLU A 82 15.46 -13.95 20.83
C GLU A 82 14.14 -13.60 20.14
N LEU A 83 13.61 -12.41 20.43
CA LEU A 83 12.35 -11.94 19.85
C LEU A 83 12.49 -11.73 18.33
N GLN A 84 13.58 -11.08 17.91
CA GLN A 84 13.89 -10.89 16.50
C GLN A 84 14.07 -12.21 15.75
N MET A 85 14.78 -13.18 16.34
CA MET A 85 14.96 -14.50 15.73
C MET A 85 13.64 -15.27 15.63
N LYS A 86 12.76 -15.17 16.63
CA LYS A 86 11.43 -15.77 16.59
C LYS A 86 10.56 -15.14 15.49
N PHE A 87 10.58 -13.82 15.34
CA PHE A 87 9.88 -13.14 14.24
C PHE A 87 10.45 -13.55 12.87
N ALA A 88 11.78 -13.65 12.74
CA ALA A 88 12.41 -14.11 11.50
C ALA A 88 11.99 -15.54 11.14
N LEU A 89 11.98 -16.45 12.12
CA LEU A 89 11.52 -17.83 11.94
C LEU A 89 10.04 -17.93 11.56
N LEU A 90 9.17 -17.14 12.22
CA LEU A 90 7.74 -17.11 11.89
C LEU A 90 7.49 -16.56 10.48
N ARG A 91 8.20 -15.49 10.08
CA ARG A 91 8.13 -14.96 8.71
C ARG A 91 8.65 -15.98 7.69
N GLY A 92 9.75 -16.66 7.97
CA GLY A 92 10.29 -17.71 7.09
C GLY A 92 9.30 -18.86 6.89
N ARG A 93 8.63 -19.31 7.96
CA ARG A 93 7.56 -20.31 7.86
C ARG A 93 6.35 -19.82 7.07
N ALA A 94 5.91 -18.58 7.29
CA ALA A 94 4.80 -17.99 6.56
C ALA A 94 5.09 -17.91 5.04
N GLN A 95 6.28 -17.44 4.67
CA GLN A 95 6.73 -17.38 3.27
C GLN A 95 6.84 -18.75 2.61
N GLY A 96 7.23 -19.78 3.38
CA GLY A 96 7.27 -21.17 2.90
C GLY A 96 5.88 -21.73 2.54
N VAL A 97 4.83 -21.33 3.27
CA VAL A 97 3.44 -21.72 2.99
C VAL A 97 2.90 -20.96 1.77
N GLU A 98 3.21 -19.67 1.65
CA GLU A 98 2.75 -18.83 0.53
C GLU A 98 3.32 -19.29 -0.82
N ARG A 99 4.62 -19.64 -0.86
CA ARG A 99 5.26 -20.13 -2.09
C ARG A 99 4.65 -21.43 -2.62
N ARG A 100 4.19 -22.33 -1.73
CA ARG A 100 3.51 -23.57 -2.14
C ARG A 100 2.14 -23.28 -2.76
N ARG A 101 1.38 -22.36 -2.17
CA ARG A 101 0.06 -21.95 -2.70
C ARG A 101 0.16 -21.35 -4.11
N LEU A 102 1.19 -20.55 -4.38
CA LEU A 102 1.38 -19.95 -5.71
C LEU A 102 1.63 -21.01 -6.79
N TRP A 103 2.41 -22.05 -6.49
CA TRP A 103 2.63 -23.14 -7.44
C TRP A 103 1.36 -23.97 -7.69
N GLU A 104 0.53 -24.22 -6.67
CA GLU A 104 -0.75 -24.92 -6.84
C GLU A 104 -1.73 -24.11 -7.70
N LEU A 105 -1.83 -22.80 -7.47
CA LEU A 105 -2.65 -21.90 -8.28
C LEU A 105 -2.16 -21.84 -9.74
N ALA A 106 -0.83 -21.77 -9.93
CA ALA A 106 -0.23 -21.78 -11.27
C ALA A 106 -0.48 -23.11 -12.00
N ALA A 107 -0.33 -24.25 -11.31
CA ALA A 107 -0.61 -25.56 -11.87
C ALA A 107 -2.09 -25.72 -12.27
N ALA A 108 -3.02 -25.24 -11.44
CA ALA A 108 -4.45 -25.25 -11.75
C ALA A 108 -4.78 -24.40 -12.99
N TRP A 109 -4.16 -23.22 -13.12
CA TRP A 109 -4.34 -22.36 -14.29
C TRP A 109 -3.82 -23.02 -15.56
N LEU A 110 -2.60 -23.59 -15.51
CA LEU A 110 -2.02 -24.30 -16.65
C LEU A 110 -2.84 -25.53 -17.07
N ALA A 111 -3.31 -26.32 -16.11
CA ALA A 111 -4.18 -27.47 -16.38
C ALA A 111 -5.52 -27.05 -17.00
N GLY A 112 -6.13 -25.97 -16.49
CA GLY A 112 -7.34 -25.39 -17.06
C GLY A 112 -7.13 -24.91 -18.50
N CYS A 113 -6.06 -24.16 -18.77
CA CYS A 113 -5.72 -23.72 -20.12
C CYS A 113 -5.50 -24.90 -21.08
N ALA A 114 -4.79 -25.94 -20.63
CA ALA A 114 -4.58 -27.14 -21.44
C ALA A 114 -5.90 -27.85 -21.79
N SER A 115 -6.83 -27.98 -20.83
CA SER A 115 -8.15 -28.55 -21.08
C SER A 115 -8.98 -27.73 -22.07
N LEU A 116 -8.93 -26.40 -21.96
CA LEU A 116 -9.66 -25.49 -22.86
C LEU A 116 -9.13 -25.61 -24.29
N VAL A 117 -7.81 -25.63 -24.46
CA VAL A 117 -7.17 -25.82 -25.77
C VAL A 117 -7.55 -27.18 -26.37
N ALA A 118 -7.47 -28.26 -25.60
CA ALA A 118 -7.86 -29.59 -26.06
C ALA A 118 -9.33 -29.65 -26.50
N ALA A 119 -10.24 -29.01 -25.75
CA ALA A 119 -11.66 -28.92 -26.11
C ALA A 119 -11.88 -28.13 -27.42
N LEU A 120 -11.21 -26.98 -27.58
CA LEU A 120 -11.30 -26.20 -28.82
C LEU A 120 -10.75 -26.96 -30.03
N PHE A 121 -9.64 -27.69 -29.86
CA PHE A 121 -9.11 -28.57 -30.90
C PHE A 121 -10.10 -29.69 -31.27
N ALA A 122 -10.69 -30.35 -30.28
CA ALA A 122 -11.67 -31.42 -30.52
C ALA A 122 -12.92 -30.90 -31.26
N VAL A 123 -13.45 -29.75 -30.84
CA VAL A 123 -14.60 -29.10 -31.51
C VAL A 123 -14.22 -28.71 -32.94
N GLY A 124 -13.07 -28.07 -33.15
CA GLY A 124 -12.60 -27.68 -34.50
C GLY A 124 -12.37 -28.88 -35.42
N HIS A 125 -11.86 -29.99 -34.89
CA HIS A 125 -11.69 -31.22 -35.64
C HIS A 125 -13.04 -31.85 -36.00
N PHE A 126 -14.00 -31.83 -35.07
CA PHE A 126 -15.34 -32.35 -35.28
C PHE A 126 -16.13 -31.50 -36.28
N THR A 127 -16.07 -30.17 -36.19
CA THR A 127 -16.73 -29.28 -37.16
C THR A 127 -16.12 -29.44 -38.56
N ASN A 128 -14.80 -29.50 -38.68
CA ASN A 128 -14.12 -29.71 -39.97
C ASN A 128 -14.43 -31.10 -40.55
N TRP A 129 -14.41 -32.15 -39.72
CA TRP A 129 -14.81 -33.50 -40.14
C TRP A 129 -16.30 -33.56 -40.54
N TYR A 130 -17.18 -32.90 -39.80
CA TYR A 130 -18.61 -32.84 -40.10
C TYR A 130 -18.87 -32.08 -41.40
N GLU A 131 -18.26 -30.93 -41.64
CA GLU A 131 -18.35 -30.22 -42.92
C GLU A 131 -17.84 -31.11 -44.07
N ARG A 132 -16.66 -31.71 -43.92
CA ARG A 132 -16.10 -32.57 -44.96
C ARG A 132 -16.93 -33.84 -45.21
N SER A 133 -17.56 -34.40 -44.18
CA SER A 133 -18.43 -35.57 -44.31
C SER A 133 -19.80 -35.24 -44.91
N THR A 134 -20.30 -34.03 -44.68
CA THR A 134 -21.67 -33.63 -45.07
C THR A 134 -21.70 -32.90 -46.43
N TYR A 135 -20.64 -32.17 -46.80
CA TYR A 135 -20.59 -31.42 -48.07
C TYR A 135 -19.94 -32.18 -49.24
N GLN A 136 -19.15 -33.21 -48.97
CA GLN A 136 -18.45 -33.96 -50.03
C GLN A 136 -19.36 -34.79 -50.96
N PRO A 137 -20.52 -35.33 -50.54
CA PRO A 137 -21.49 -35.92 -51.48
C PRO A 137 -22.33 -34.88 -52.25
N LEU A 138 -22.37 -33.61 -51.82
CA LEU A 138 -23.11 -32.54 -52.52
C LEU A 138 -22.26 -31.84 -53.60
N LEU A 139 -20.94 -31.75 -53.42
CA LEU A 139 -20.02 -31.20 -54.43
C LEU A 139 -19.84 -32.10 -55.66
N SER A 140 -20.14 -33.41 -55.56
CA SER A 140 -20.16 -34.33 -56.70
C SER A 140 -21.42 -34.28 -57.54
N LEU A 141 -22.47 -33.58 -57.09
CA LEU A 141 -23.74 -33.40 -57.82
C LEU A 141 -23.87 -32.00 -58.46
N VAL A 142 -22.87 -31.13 -58.29
CA VAL A 142 -22.81 -29.86 -59.02
C VAL A 142 -22.21 -30.15 -60.40
N PRO A 143 -22.99 -30.08 -61.50
CA PRO A 143 -22.43 -30.22 -62.84
C PRO A 143 -21.43 -29.08 -63.07
N PRO A 144 -20.30 -29.34 -63.76
CA PRO A 144 -19.41 -28.26 -64.16
C PRO A 144 -20.20 -27.26 -64.99
N SER A 145 -20.20 -26.00 -64.57
CA SER A 145 -20.76 -24.91 -65.37
C SER A 145 -20.10 -24.91 -66.75
N PRO A 146 -20.87 -24.79 -67.86
CA PRO A 146 -20.29 -24.76 -69.18
C PRO A 146 -19.27 -23.61 -69.26
N GLU A 147 -18.08 -23.92 -69.77
CA GLU A 147 -17.03 -22.96 -70.07
C GLU A 147 -17.64 -21.78 -70.83
N ARG A 148 -17.71 -20.64 -70.16
CA ARG A 148 -18.03 -19.37 -70.81
C ARG A 148 -16.80 -19.00 -71.63
N THR A 149 -16.76 -19.49 -72.87
CA THR A 149 -15.81 -19.02 -73.88
C THR A 149 -15.84 -17.49 -73.88
N PRO A 150 -14.68 -16.80 -73.78
CA PRO A 150 -14.68 -15.35 -73.84
C PRO A 150 -15.11 -14.96 -75.25
N SER A 151 -16.33 -14.43 -75.38
CA SER A 151 -16.77 -13.82 -76.62
C SER A 151 -15.80 -12.67 -76.98
N ARG A 152 -15.53 -12.54 -78.28
CA ARG A 152 -14.54 -11.65 -78.92
C ARG A 152 -14.73 -10.14 -78.61
N TRP A 153 -15.71 -9.77 -77.80
CA TRP A 153 -16.08 -8.38 -77.51
C TRP A 153 -15.48 -7.80 -76.21
N SER A 154 -14.94 -8.62 -75.31
CA SER A 154 -14.30 -8.13 -74.07
C SER A 154 -12.87 -7.57 -74.25
N ARG A 155 -12.34 -7.58 -75.49
CA ARG A 155 -11.00 -7.06 -75.80
C ARG A 155 -10.96 -5.59 -76.26
N ARG A 156 -12.13 -4.98 -76.53
CA ARG A 156 -12.21 -3.56 -76.98
C ARG A 156 -12.31 -2.53 -75.85
N TYR A 157 -12.81 -2.91 -74.68
CA TYR A 157 -12.90 -1.99 -73.53
C TYR A 157 -11.54 -1.82 -72.81
N LEU A 158 -10.67 -2.83 -72.83
CA LEU A 158 -9.36 -2.79 -72.17
C LEU A 158 -8.24 -2.13 -73.01
N GLN A 159 -8.50 -1.77 -74.28
CA GLN A 159 -7.53 -1.07 -75.13
C GLN A 159 -7.78 0.44 -75.26
N LEU A 160 -8.92 0.95 -74.80
CA LEU A 160 -9.21 2.40 -74.81
C LEU A 160 -8.65 3.13 -73.58
N GLU A 161 -8.47 2.46 -72.43
CA GLU A 161 -7.93 3.13 -71.23
C GLU A 161 -6.40 3.20 -71.14
N LEU A 162 -5.66 2.55 -72.04
CA LEU A 162 -4.18 2.53 -72.01
C LEU A 162 -3.52 3.54 -72.98
N ARG A 163 -4.29 4.46 -73.58
CA ARG A 163 -3.79 5.48 -74.51
C ARG A 163 -4.11 6.91 -74.06
N GLU A 164 -4.08 7.17 -72.76
CA GLU A 164 -4.16 8.53 -72.22
C GLU A 164 -3.22 8.70 -71.03
N SER A 165 -1.93 8.54 -71.30
CA SER A 165 -0.88 9.02 -70.42
C SER A 165 0.06 9.94 -71.19
N SER A 166 0.04 11.24 -70.83
CA SER A 166 1.17 12.22 -70.79
C SER A 166 0.87 13.56 -71.49
N PRO A 167 1.52 14.69 -71.11
CA PRO A 167 1.97 15.14 -69.77
C PRO A 167 1.87 16.68 -69.52
N CYS A 168 2.34 17.10 -68.33
CA CYS A 168 2.93 18.41 -67.93
C CYS A 168 2.02 19.55 -67.39
N GLY A 169 2.43 20.10 -66.23
CA GLY A 169 1.83 21.22 -65.44
C GLY A 169 1.99 22.62 -66.05
N PRO A 170 1.96 23.76 -65.31
CA PRO A 170 2.51 23.99 -63.94
C PRO A 170 1.69 24.94 -62.99
N ALA A 171 2.30 25.26 -61.82
CA ALA A 171 2.19 26.50 -61.00
C ALA A 171 0.86 26.79 -60.25
N GLU A 172 0.74 27.42 -59.06
CA GLU A 172 1.64 28.00 -58.06
C GLU A 172 0.79 28.56 -56.87
N SER A 173 1.35 28.55 -55.65
CA SER A 173 1.16 29.45 -54.48
C SER A 173 -0.20 29.65 -53.76
N ALA A 174 -0.24 29.32 -52.46
CA ALA A 174 -0.62 30.19 -51.32
C ALA A 174 -0.54 29.39 -49.98
N ARG A 175 0.46 29.63 -49.12
CA ARG A 175 0.45 30.49 -47.89
C ARG A 175 -0.58 30.02 -46.82
N SER A 176 -0.20 29.19 -45.83
CA SER A 176 0.35 29.51 -44.47
C SER A 176 -0.72 29.67 -43.35
N PRO A 177 -0.37 29.59 -42.05
CA PRO A 177 -0.96 28.60 -41.14
C PRO A 177 -1.56 29.17 -39.83
N GLU A 178 -2.58 28.52 -39.26
CA GLU A 178 -3.12 28.72 -37.91
C GLU A 178 -4.14 27.58 -37.68
N GLY A 179 -4.33 26.92 -36.54
CA GLY A 179 -3.75 27.03 -35.21
C GLY A 179 -4.41 25.98 -34.30
N THR A 180 -3.89 25.91 -33.07
CA THR A 180 -4.66 25.75 -31.81
C THR A 180 -5.34 24.38 -31.58
N SER A 181 -4.73 23.45 -30.82
CA SER A 181 -4.87 23.23 -29.34
C SER A 181 -6.27 22.69 -28.92
N PRO A 182 -6.41 21.78 -27.92
CA PRO A 182 -6.02 22.09 -26.54
C PRO A 182 -5.43 20.93 -25.70
N THR A 183 -4.64 21.37 -24.71
CA THR A 183 -4.31 20.71 -23.43
C THR A 183 -5.57 20.62 -22.53
N PRO A 184 -5.54 19.91 -21.38
CA PRO A 184 -5.05 20.48 -20.10
C PRO A 184 -4.08 19.52 -19.36
N ALA A 185 -2.99 20.02 -18.77
CA ALA A 185 -2.89 20.69 -17.45
C ALA A 185 -3.00 19.70 -16.27
N ALA A 186 -2.33 19.83 -15.14
CA ALA A 186 -1.28 20.68 -14.57
C ALA A 186 -0.91 19.95 -13.25
N ALA A 187 0.35 19.76 -12.87
CA ALA A 187 1.29 20.74 -12.31
C ALA A 187 0.85 21.37 -10.96
N GLY A 188 1.79 21.35 -10.02
CA GLY A 188 1.87 22.21 -8.84
C GLY A 188 2.06 21.42 -7.54
N GLY A 189 3.14 21.57 -6.77
CA GLY A 189 4.26 22.52 -6.78
C GLY A 189 4.77 22.75 -5.34
N GLY A 190 6.03 23.19 -5.21
CA GLY A 190 6.61 23.79 -3.99
C GLY A 190 7.54 22.86 -3.20
N ARG A 191 8.88 22.85 -3.39
CA ARG A 191 9.92 23.75 -2.84
C ARG A 191 9.90 23.92 -1.31
N GLU A 192 11.00 23.57 -0.65
CA GLU A 192 11.84 24.45 0.22
C GLU A 192 12.99 23.61 0.85
N LEU A 193 14.24 23.93 0.50
CA LEU A 193 15.25 24.60 1.35
C LEU A 193 15.69 23.80 2.58
N LEU A 194 16.80 23.06 2.43
CA LEU A 194 17.60 22.56 3.56
C LEU A 194 18.64 23.61 3.95
N ALA A 195 18.41 24.25 5.09
CA ALA A 195 19.41 25.00 5.82
C ALA A 195 20.23 24.05 6.71
N SER A 196 21.54 24.17 6.56
CA SER A 196 22.57 23.59 7.41
C SER A 196 22.60 24.30 8.77
N LYS A 197 22.64 23.55 9.88
CA LYS A 197 23.08 24.10 11.17
C LYS A 197 23.82 23.06 12.01
N LYS A 198 25.03 23.46 12.39
CA LYS A 198 25.75 23.07 13.61
C LYS A 198 25.00 23.57 14.85
#